data_AF-A0A6B2G4P8-F1
#
_entry.id   AF-A0A6B2G4P8-F1
#
_cell.length_a   1.000
_cell.length_b   1.000
_cell.length_c   1.000
_cell.angle_alpha   90.00
_cell.angle_beta   90.00
_cell.angle_gamma   90.00
#
_symmetry.space_group_name_H-M   'P 1'
#
loop_
_entity.id
_entity.type
_entity.pdbx_description
1 polymer ?
#
loop_
_entity_poly.entity_id
_entity_poly.type
_entity_poly.pdbx_seq_one_letter_code
_entity_poly.pdbx_strand_id
1 'polypeptide(L)'
;MSYNEPSRPLSNITSKEKKDFSEKTVKTLLLIEETINEDQIFWSYWRFLGCKNTPKVGLTIGVYRDQNGQSYVLDVVKKVEQEIANEPHPNKDYLKMSGLESFVTGALKLLFGADCDDIQTGLVN
;
A
#
# COMPACT_ATOMS: atom_id res chain seq x y z
N MET A 1 -26.04 -42.70 -25.04
CA MET A 1 -25.29 -42.08 -26.16
C MET A 1 -23.93 -41.65 -25.63
N SER A 2 -22.86 -42.36 -26.01
CA SER A 2 -21.48 -42.03 -25.64
C SER A 2 -20.91 -41.07 -26.68
N TYR A 3 -20.52 -39.87 -26.26
CA TYR A 3 -19.87 -38.90 -27.13
C TYR A 3 -18.41 -39.31 -27.35
N ASN A 4 -18.01 -39.51 -28.61
CA ASN A 4 -16.61 -39.63 -29.01
C ASN A 4 -16.05 -38.22 -29.25
N GLU A 5 -15.04 -37.83 -28.50
CA GLU A 5 -14.24 -36.64 -28.83
C GLU A 5 -13.42 -36.90 -30.11
N PRO A 6 -13.43 -35.99 -31.10
CA PRO A 6 -12.53 -36.11 -32.24
C PRO A 6 -11.11 -35.74 -31.83
N SER A 7 -10.21 -36.72 -31.80
CA SER A 7 -8.77 -36.53 -31.59
C SER A 7 -8.18 -35.59 -32.65
N ARG A 8 -7.89 -34.34 -32.29
CA ARG A 8 -7.12 -33.42 -33.14
C ARG A 8 -5.64 -33.86 -33.12
N PRO A 9 -4.98 -34.03 -34.28
CA PRO A 9 -3.56 -34.35 -34.30
C PRO A 9 -2.76 -33.09 -33.95
N LEU A 10 -2.24 -33.00 -32.72
CA LEU A 10 -1.20 -32.04 -32.36
C LEU A 10 0.16 -32.60 -32.75
N SER A 11 0.41 -32.80 -34.05
CA SER A 11 1.74 -33.16 -34.54
C SER A 11 2.54 -31.90 -34.88
N ASN A 12 3.53 -31.66 -34.02
CA ASN A 12 4.79 -30.94 -34.27
C ASN A 12 4.73 -29.41 -34.19
N ILE A 13 4.64 -28.89 -32.96
CA ILE A 13 5.13 -27.54 -32.65
C ILE A 13 6.50 -27.72 -32.00
N THR A 14 7.53 -27.19 -32.65
CA THR A 14 8.91 -27.24 -32.17
C THR A 14 9.02 -26.53 -30.82
N SER A 15 9.84 -27.03 -29.89
CA SER A 15 9.98 -26.47 -28.53
C SER A 15 10.39 -24.99 -28.51
N LYS A 16 10.99 -24.50 -29.60
CA LYS A 16 11.30 -23.08 -29.83
C LYS A 16 10.07 -22.24 -30.15
N GLU A 17 9.15 -22.74 -30.97
CA GLU A 17 7.89 -22.06 -31.31
C GLU A 17 6.92 -21.99 -30.13
N LYS A 18 6.90 -23.01 -29.25
CA LYS A 18 6.13 -22.94 -27.99
C LYS A 18 6.66 -21.85 -27.04
N LYS A 19 7.98 -21.67 -26.99
CA LYS A 19 8.62 -20.65 -26.13
C LYS A 19 8.43 -19.24 -26.70
N ASP A 20 8.60 -19.07 -28.00
CA ASP A 20 8.38 -17.80 -28.69
C ASP A 20 6.89 -17.39 -28.71
N PHE A 21 5.97 -18.36 -28.80
CA PHE A 21 4.53 -18.11 -28.66
C PHE A 21 4.15 -17.76 -27.22
N SER A 22 4.73 -18.43 -26.22
CA SER A 22 4.54 -18.09 -24.80
C SER A 22 5.03 -16.66 -24.51
N GLU A 23 6.24 -16.30 -24.92
CA GLU A 23 6.78 -14.95 -24.68
C GLU A 23 6.04 -13.87 -25.47
N LYS A 24 5.64 -14.13 -26.72
CA LYS A 24 4.81 -13.18 -27.49
C LYS A 24 3.40 -13.06 -26.94
N THR A 25 2.79 -14.16 -26.49
CA THR A 25 1.43 -14.13 -25.91
C THR A 25 1.45 -13.40 -24.57
N VAL A 26 2.43 -13.66 -23.71
CA VAL A 26 2.61 -12.94 -22.43
C VAL A 26 2.91 -11.46 -22.66
N LYS A 27 3.76 -11.10 -23.62
CA LYS A 27 4.00 -9.70 -23.99
C LYS A 27 2.76 -9.03 -24.59
N THR A 28 1.98 -9.75 -25.40
CA THR A 28 0.73 -9.23 -25.97
C THR A 28 -0.34 -9.04 -24.89
N LEU A 29 -0.41 -9.92 -23.88
CA LEU A 29 -1.30 -9.77 -22.72
C LEU A 29 -0.95 -8.54 -21.87
N LEU A 30 0.35 -8.24 -21.71
CA LEU A 30 0.81 -7.03 -21.04
C LEU A 30 0.67 -5.76 -21.88
N LEU A 31 0.61 -5.87 -23.23
CA LEU A 31 0.42 -4.72 -24.12
C LEU A 31 -1.01 -4.13 -24.06
N ILE A 32 -1.95 -4.86 -23.46
CA ILE A 32 -3.33 -4.40 -23.21
C ILE A 32 -3.41 -3.58 -21.91
N GLU A 33 -2.32 -3.47 -21.16
CA GLU A 33 -2.27 -2.67 -19.94
C GLU A 33 -2.19 -1.19 -20.32
N GLU A 34 -3.32 -0.50 -20.20
CA GLU A 34 -3.40 0.94 -20.40
C GLU A 34 -2.54 1.63 -19.34
N THR A 35 -1.56 2.42 -19.79
CA THR A 35 -0.72 3.20 -18.87
C THR A 35 -1.57 4.28 -18.23
N ILE A 36 -1.86 4.14 -16.93
CA ILE A 36 -2.53 5.17 -16.14
C ILE A 36 -1.62 6.38 -15.96
N ASN A 37 -2.21 7.58 -15.98
CA ASN A 37 -1.47 8.79 -15.68
C ASN A 37 -1.02 8.81 -14.21
N GLU A 38 0.15 9.39 -13.96
CA GLU A 38 0.64 9.56 -12.60
C GLU A 38 -0.25 10.50 -11.78
N ASP A 39 -0.35 10.23 -10.48
CA ASP A 39 -0.96 11.14 -9.53
C ASP A 39 -0.18 12.46 -9.47
N GLN A 40 -0.90 13.59 -9.46
CA GLN A 40 -0.30 14.92 -9.55
C GLN A 40 0.59 15.26 -8.35
N ILE A 41 0.25 14.79 -7.15
CA ILE A 41 1.00 15.07 -5.92
C ILE A 41 2.33 14.32 -5.98
N PHE A 42 2.28 13.02 -6.28
CA PHE A 42 3.49 12.20 -6.37
C PHE A 42 4.39 12.63 -7.52
N TRP A 43 3.84 12.91 -8.69
CA TRP A 43 4.61 13.39 -9.84
C TRP A 43 5.36 14.69 -9.52
N SER A 44 4.71 15.63 -8.86
CA SER A 44 5.33 16.90 -8.47
C SER A 44 6.46 16.69 -7.46
N TYR A 45 6.29 15.75 -6.53
CA TYR A 45 7.33 15.38 -5.58
C TYR A 45 8.54 14.71 -6.25
N TRP A 46 8.32 13.79 -7.19
CA TRP A 46 9.40 13.17 -7.96
C TRP A 46 10.23 14.20 -8.72
N ARG A 47 9.58 15.21 -9.30
CA ARG A 47 10.27 16.33 -9.94
C ARG A 47 11.08 17.17 -8.96
N PHE A 48 10.55 17.43 -7.77
CA PHE A 48 11.30 18.11 -6.71
C PHE A 48 12.56 17.33 -6.31
N LEU A 49 12.47 16.00 -6.18
CA LEU A 49 13.62 15.16 -5.87
C LEU A 49 14.67 15.19 -7.01
N GLY A 50 14.22 15.09 -8.26
CA GLY A 50 15.08 15.12 -9.45
C GLY A 50 15.70 16.50 -9.76
N CYS A 51 15.17 17.58 -9.20
CA CYS A 51 15.71 18.93 -9.41
C CYS A 51 17.07 19.11 -8.69
N LYS A 52 18.10 19.50 -9.47
CA LYS A 52 19.48 19.75 -8.99
C LYS A 52 19.73 21.19 -8.54
N ASN A 53 18.84 22.13 -8.86
CA ASN A 53 19.05 23.55 -8.55
C ASN A 53 18.78 23.84 -7.06
N THR A 54 19.64 24.64 -6.45
CA THR A 54 19.47 25.19 -5.10
C THR A 54 19.25 26.71 -5.20
N PRO A 55 18.37 27.32 -4.39
CA PRO A 55 17.51 26.71 -3.36
C PRO A 55 16.21 26.10 -3.94
N LYS A 56 15.86 24.88 -3.52
CA LYS A 56 14.59 24.23 -3.86
C LYS A 56 13.71 24.10 -2.61
N VAL A 57 12.40 24.31 -2.76
CA VAL A 57 11.41 24.21 -1.67
C VAL A 57 10.32 23.24 -2.09
N GLY A 58 9.98 22.29 -1.20
CA GLY A 58 8.92 21.30 -1.43
C GLY A 58 7.64 21.71 -0.70
N LEU A 59 6.62 22.12 -1.45
CA LEU A 59 5.30 22.52 -0.92
C LEU A 59 4.18 21.54 -1.31
N THR A 60 4.53 20.43 -1.96
CA THR A 60 3.57 19.52 -2.61
C THR A 60 3.07 18.44 -1.68
N ILE A 61 3.96 17.87 -0.86
CA ILE A 61 3.62 16.83 0.12
C ILE A 61 3.27 17.47 1.45
N GLY A 62 2.07 17.16 1.97
CA GLY A 62 1.59 17.57 3.29
C GLY A 62 2.26 16.87 4.47
N VAL A 63 3.59 16.72 4.45
CA VAL A 63 4.37 16.20 5.59
C VAL A 63 4.78 17.36 6.47
N TYR A 64 4.46 17.27 7.76
CA TYR A 64 4.87 18.26 8.75
C TYR A 64 6.40 18.31 8.88
N ARG A 65 6.98 19.51 8.79
CA ARG A 65 8.42 19.75 8.82
C ARG A 65 8.82 20.59 10.01
N ASP A 66 10.03 20.36 10.52
CA ASP A 66 10.65 21.21 11.53
C ASP A 66 11.19 22.53 10.91
N GLN A 67 11.80 23.37 11.76
CA GLN A 67 12.41 24.65 11.33
C GLN A 67 13.55 24.47 10.30
N ASN A 68 14.11 23.26 10.20
CA ASN A 68 15.19 22.92 9.27
C ASN A 68 14.67 22.27 7.97
N GLY A 69 13.34 22.13 7.81
CA GLY A 69 12.72 21.48 6.64
C GLY A 69 12.79 19.94 6.67
N GLN A 70 13.13 19.34 7.81
CA GLN A 70 13.18 17.88 8.00
C GLN A 70 11.85 17.34 8.50
N SER A 71 11.51 16.09 8.15
CA SER A 71 10.28 15.45 8.63
C SER A 71 10.28 15.35 10.14
N TYR A 72 9.25 15.89 10.80
CA TYR A 72 9.20 15.93 12.26
C TYR A 72 8.36 14.79 12.81
N VAL A 73 8.97 13.99 13.69
CA VAL A 73 8.29 12.93 14.46
C VAL A 73 7.91 13.50 15.83
N LEU A 74 6.65 13.32 16.22
CA LEU A 74 6.12 13.78 17.50
C LEU A 74 6.82 13.07 18.67
N ASP A 75 7.09 13.81 19.76
CA ASP A 75 7.79 13.25 20.92
C ASP A 75 7.00 12.15 21.64
N VAL A 76 5.66 12.22 21.60
CA VAL A 76 4.80 11.14 22.11
C VAL A 76 4.96 9.84 21.32
N VAL A 77 5.13 9.93 20.00
CA VAL A 77 5.34 8.76 19.13
C VAL A 77 6.70 8.14 19.41
N LYS A 78 7.76 8.96 19.52
CA LYS A 78 9.11 8.47 19.86
C LYS A 78 9.15 7.70 21.17
N LYS A 79 8.44 8.17 22.20
CA LYS A 79 8.38 7.50 23.50
C LYS A 79 7.71 6.14 23.40
N VAL A 80 6.54 6.08 22.76
CA VAL A 80 5.79 4.82 22.60
C VAL A 80 6.54 3.83 21.71
N GLU A 81 7.22 4.28 20.66
CA GLU A 81 8.09 3.42 19.84
C GLU A 81 9.22 2.78 20.66
N GLN A 82 9.84 3.55 21.56
CA GLN A 82 10.86 3.02 22.47
C GLN A 82 10.28 2.02 23.47
N GLU A 83 9.09 2.28 24.01
CA GLU A 83 8.39 1.35 24.90
C GLU A 83 8.11 0.02 24.20
N ILE A 84 7.54 0.06 23.00
CA ILE A 84 7.24 -1.14 22.19
C ILE A 84 8.54 -1.88 21.82
N ALA A 85 9.61 -1.17 21.47
CA ALA A 85 10.88 -1.79 21.10
C ALA A 85 11.60 -2.47 22.28
N ASN A 86 11.36 -2.00 23.51
CA ASN A 86 11.96 -2.55 24.73
C ASN A 86 11.17 -3.73 25.31
N GLU A 87 10.00 -4.07 24.76
CA GLU A 87 9.25 -5.25 25.19
C GLU A 87 10.05 -6.53 24.90
N PRO A 88 10.21 -7.45 25.88
CA PRO A 88 11.07 -8.63 25.74
C PRO A 88 10.58 -9.61 24.66
N HIS A 89 9.29 -9.60 24.34
CA HIS A 89 8.67 -10.43 23.31
C HIS A 89 7.61 -9.62 22.54
N PRO A 90 8.02 -8.78 21.56
CA PRO A 90 7.08 -8.01 20.77
C PRO A 90 6.28 -8.97 19.90
N ASN A 91 4.98 -9.09 20.18
CA ASN A 91 4.09 -9.92 19.39
C ASN A 91 3.92 -9.28 17.99
N LYS A 92 4.23 -10.04 16.94
CA LYS A 92 4.07 -9.65 15.53
C LYS A 92 3.12 -10.58 14.78
N ASP A 93 2.28 -11.28 15.52
CA ASP A 93 1.24 -12.15 14.97
C ASP A 93 0.21 -11.32 14.20
N TYR A 94 -0.52 -12.01 13.32
CA TYR A 94 -1.63 -11.42 12.61
C TYR A 94 -2.69 -10.92 13.59
N LEU A 95 -3.07 -9.65 13.43
CA LEU A 95 -4.25 -9.11 14.10
C LEU A 95 -5.52 -9.74 13.52
N LYS A 96 -6.60 -9.66 14.30
CA LYS A 96 -7.94 -9.99 13.80
C LYS A 96 -8.31 -9.09 12.62
N MET A 97 -9.30 -9.50 11.84
CA MET A 97 -9.77 -8.71 10.68
C MET A 97 -10.26 -7.31 11.06
N SER A 98 -10.73 -7.13 12.30
CA SER A 98 -11.12 -5.84 12.88
C SER A 98 -9.94 -4.96 13.33
N GLY A 99 -8.69 -5.44 13.26
CA GLY A 99 -7.51 -4.75 13.76
C GLY A 99 -7.35 -4.85 15.29
N LEU A 100 -6.57 -3.91 15.85
CA LEU A 100 -6.28 -3.83 17.28
C LEU A 100 -7.38 -3.04 17.99
N GLU A 101 -8.09 -3.69 18.92
CA GLU A 101 -9.24 -3.11 19.63
C GLU A 101 -8.90 -1.83 20.41
N SER A 102 -7.72 -1.77 21.02
CA SER A 102 -7.24 -0.58 21.73
C SER A 102 -6.98 0.61 20.80
N PHE A 103 -6.52 0.36 19.57
CA PHE A 103 -6.34 1.39 18.55
C PHE A 103 -7.69 1.94 18.09
N VAL A 104 -8.65 1.06 17.78
CA VAL A 104 -10.00 1.46 17.35
C VAL A 104 -10.68 2.29 18.44
N THR A 105 -10.68 1.80 19.68
CA THR A 105 -11.25 2.52 20.83
C THR A 105 -10.60 3.89 21.04
N GLY A 106 -9.28 3.99 20.91
CA GLY A 106 -8.56 5.25 21.01
C GLY A 106 -8.90 6.23 19.89
N ALA A 107 -9.01 5.74 18.65
CA ALA A 107 -9.39 6.54 17.49
C ALA A 107 -10.84 7.05 17.58
N LEU A 108 -11.77 6.22 18.04
CA LEU A 108 -13.16 6.61 18.27
C LEU A 108 -13.26 7.73 19.32
N LYS A 109 -12.56 7.59 20.44
CA LYS A 109 -12.50 8.64 21.48
C LYS A 109 -11.91 9.95 20.97
N LEU A 110 -10.90 9.88 20.09
CA LEU A 110 -10.30 11.07 19.48
C LEU A 110 -11.29 11.79 18.53
N LEU A 111 -12.08 11.02 17.77
CA LEU A 111 -12.99 11.56 16.77
C LEU A 111 -14.30 12.10 17.39
N PHE A 112 -14.93 11.33 18.28
CA PHE A 112 -16.25 11.64 18.85
C PHE A 112 -16.18 12.29 20.24
N GLY A 113 -15.01 12.29 20.89
CA GLY A 113 -14.85 12.69 22.28
C GLY A 113 -15.00 11.52 23.26
N ALA A 114 -14.46 11.68 24.46
CA ALA A 114 -14.41 10.62 25.48
C ALA A 114 -15.81 10.23 26.01
N ASP A 115 -16.75 11.16 26.01
CA ASP A 115 -18.08 11.03 26.61
C ASP A 115 -19.19 10.91 25.56
N CYS A 116 -18.88 10.40 24.36
CA CYS A 116 -19.89 10.21 23.33
C CYS A 116 -20.81 9.03 23.68
N ASP A 117 -22.11 9.31 23.84
CA ASP A 117 -23.14 8.32 24.14
C ASP A 117 -23.24 7.22 23.06
N ASP A 118 -22.91 7.53 21.81
CA ASP A 118 -22.95 6.57 20.69
C ASP A 118 -21.89 5.47 20.80
N ILE A 119 -20.75 5.77 21.45
CA ILE A 119 -19.72 4.77 21.78
C ILE A 119 -20.20 3.89 22.94
N GLN A 120 -20.86 4.48 23.94
CA GLN A 120 -21.35 3.73 25.11
C GLN A 120 -22.51 2.80 24.77
N THR A 121 -23.36 3.22 23.83
CA THR A 121 -24.54 2.47 23.38
C THR A 121 -24.20 1.41 22.33
N GLY A 122 -22.95 1.35 21.84
CA GLY A 122 -22.50 0.36 20.86
C GLY A 122 -22.98 0.62 19.42
N LEU A 123 -23.43 1.84 19.13
CA LEU A 123 -23.82 2.26 17.77
C LEU A 123 -22.59 2.41 16.86
N VAL A 124 -21.41 2.65 17.45
CA VAL A 124 -20.13 2.76 16.74
C VAL A 124 -19.11 1.85 17.42
N ASN A 125 -18.54 0.90 16.68
CA ASN A 125 -17.59 -0.13 17.17
C ASN A 125 -16.34 -0.21 16.29
#